data_AF-A0A7R9I9H4-F1
#
_entry.id   AF-A0A7R9I9H4-F1
#
_cell.length_a   1.000
_cell.length_b   1.000
_cell.length_c   1.000
_cell.angle_alpha   90.00
_cell.angle_beta   90.00
_cell.angle_gamma   90.00
#
_symmetry.space_group_name_H-M   'P 1'
#
loop_
_entity.id
_entity.type
_entity.pdbx_description
1 polymer ?
#
loop_
_entity_poly.entity_id
_entity_poly.type
_entity_poly.pdbx_seq_one_letter_code
_entity_poly.pdbx_strand_id
1 'polypeptide(L)'
;MLHDSSSYVFACITSMAENEELLDETRRLCDVRPFCSILRVIERKGDTAEQTLNTQISNLIGKGLHEFDSLKNTEVNDFRWKMKMLGDEVARSRQTKSWIEKVIYQFPPRLAKSPDLPQSVMTRLRDGNFVLMTKFENTEVLILSIKCDSYKSHD
;
A
#
# COMPACT_ATOMS: atom_id res chain seq x y z
N MET A 1 38.55 -7.32 -19.16
CA MET A 1 37.96 -6.08 -19.73
C MET A 1 36.60 -5.89 -19.10
N LEU A 2 36.17 -4.64 -18.89
CA LEU A 2 34.79 -4.34 -18.47
C LEU A 2 33.87 -4.45 -19.68
N HIS A 3 32.67 -5.00 -19.48
CA HIS A 3 31.58 -5.05 -20.47
C HIS A 3 30.84 -3.71 -20.55
N ASP A 4 29.74 -3.66 -21.30
CA ASP A 4 28.87 -2.48 -21.33
C ASP A 4 28.30 -2.17 -19.94
N SER A 5 28.09 -0.89 -19.65
CA SER A 5 27.43 -0.43 -18.42
C SER A 5 26.11 -1.14 -18.12
N SER A 6 25.33 -1.49 -19.15
CA SER A 6 24.04 -2.18 -18.99
C SER A 6 24.16 -3.60 -18.46
N SER A 7 25.37 -4.19 -18.49
CA SER A 7 25.66 -5.52 -17.96
C SER A 7 25.89 -5.53 -16.44
N TYR A 8 25.88 -4.36 -15.79
CA TYR A 8 26.20 -4.22 -14.39
C TYR A 8 25.09 -3.53 -13.60
N VAL A 9 25.07 -3.78 -12.28
CA VAL A 9 24.27 -3.02 -11.32
C VAL A 9 25.15 -2.62 -10.14
N PHE A 10 24.74 -1.59 -9.40
CA PHE A 10 25.35 -1.31 -8.10
C PHE A 10 24.78 -2.24 -7.03
N ALA A 11 25.63 -2.63 -6.08
CA ALA A 11 25.23 -3.32 -4.86
C ALA A 11 25.87 -2.64 -3.65
N CYS A 12 25.19 -2.68 -2.51
CA CYS A 12 25.71 -2.14 -1.26
C CYS A 12 25.31 -2.99 -0.06
N ILE A 13 25.97 -2.75 1.07
CA ILE A 13 25.49 -3.27 2.36
C ILE A 13 24.46 -2.29 2.90
N THR A 14 23.27 -2.78 3.21
CA THR A 14 22.20 -1.97 3.81
C THR A 14 22.39 -1.82 5.32
N SER A 15 21.64 -0.90 5.92
CA SER A 15 21.56 -0.80 7.39
C SER A 15 21.05 -2.08 8.09
N MET A 16 20.46 -3.02 7.34
CA MET A 16 20.01 -4.34 7.83
C MET A 16 21.06 -5.44 7.65
N ALA A 17 22.31 -5.09 7.34
CA ALA A 17 23.40 -6.03 7.05
C ALA A 17 23.13 -6.96 5.84
N GLU A 18 22.24 -6.56 4.93
CA GLU A 18 21.97 -7.29 3.68
C GLU A 18 22.83 -6.77 2.53
N ASN A 19 23.18 -7.65 1.59
CA ASN A 19 23.72 -7.25 0.30
C ASN A 19 22.54 -6.94 -0.64
N GLU A 20 22.24 -5.65 -0.84
CA GLU A 20 21.16 -5.21 -1.72
C GLU A 20 21.73 -4.90 -3.10
N GLU A 21 21.15 -5.50 -4.14
CA GLU A 21 21.34 -5.11 -5.53
C GLU A 21 20.39 -3.94 -5.85
N LEU A 22 20.94 -2.80 -6.29
CA LEU A 22 20.21 -1.57 -6.56
C LEU A 22 19.64 -1.62 -7.97
N LEU A 23 18.53 -2.34 -8.13
CA LEU A 23 17.87 -2.57 -9.42
C LEU A 23 17.15 -1.32 -9.95
N ASP A 24 16.61 -0.49 -9.05
CA ASP A 24 16.03 0.81 -9.38
C ASP A 24 17.09 1.91 -9.37
N GLU A 25 17.71 2.12 -10.54
CA GLU A 25 18.73 3.14 -10.76
C GLU A 25 18.18 4.59 -10.73
N THR A 26 16.86 4.78 -10.61
CA THR A 26 16.27 6.12 -10.45
C THR A 26 16.33 6.64 -9.01
N ARG A 27 16.62 5.75 -8.04
CA ARG A 27 16.74 6.10 -6.63
C ARG A 27 17.93 7.03 -6.40
N ARG A 28 17.73 8.07 -5.59
CA ARG A 28 18.83 8.93 -5.15
C ARG A 28 19.70 8.19 -4.14
N LEU A 29 20.99 8.49 -4.15
CA LEU A 29 21.95 7.88 -3.20
C LEU A 29 21.57 8.11 -1.73
N CYS A 30 20.97 9.26 -1.40
CA CYS A 30 20.47 9.55 -0.05
C CYS A 30 19.32 8.63 0.38
N ASP A 31 18.54 8.11 -0.57
CA ASP A 31 17.40 7.23 -0.33
C ASP A 31 17.83 5.75 -0.30
N VAL A 32 18.99 5.43 -0.88
CA VAL A 32 19.61 4.10 -0.79
C VAL A 32 20.07 3.81 0.64
N ARG A 33 20.60 4.82 1.36
CA ARG A 33 21.09 4.70 2.75
C ARG A 33 22.01 3.47 2.97
N PRO A 34 23.11 3.35 2.20
CA PRO A 34 24.05 2.27 2.41
C PRO A 34 24.71 2.39 3.79
N PHE A 35 25.01 1.25 4.43
CA PHE A 35 25.64 1.19 5.75
C PHE A 35 27.01 1.88 5.77
N CYS A 36 27.75 1.79 4.67
CA CYS A 36 28.99 2.51 4.41
C CYS A 36 28.88 3.28 3.09
N SER A 37 29.69 4.32 2.90
CA SER A 37 29.81 5.05 1.62
C SER A 37 30.56 4.24 0.55
N ILE A 38 30.16 2.99 0.32
CA ILE A 38 30.77 2.04 -0.61
C ILE A 38 29.67 1.43 -1.47
N LEU A 39 29.82 1.55 -2.79
CA LEU A 39 29.04 0.84 -3.79
C LEU A 39 29.95 -0.13 -4.54
N ARG A 40 29.48 -1.35 -4.73
CA ARG A 40 30.16 -2.39 -5.49
C ARG A 40 29.47 -2.55 -6.83
N VAL A 41 30.22 -2.49 -7.92
CA VAL A 41 29.71 -2.85 -9.25
C VAL A 41 29.72 -4.38 -9.35
N ILE A 42 28.58 -4.98 -9.67
CA ILE A 42 28.44 -6.42 -9.88
C ILE A 42 27.78 -6.70 -11.22
N GLU A 43 28.01 -7.88 -11.80
CA GLU A 43 27.26 -8.31 -12.98
C GLU A 43 25.78 -8.43 -12.64
N ARG A 44 24.94 -7.93 -13.55
CA ARG A 44 23.50 -8.01 -13.40
C ARG A 44 23.07 -9.47 -13.45
N LYS A 45 22.66 -10.00 -12.29
CA LYS A 45 21.93 -11.27 -12.23
C LYS A 45 20.50 -11.01 -12.69
N GLY A 46 19.84 -12.03 -13.22
CA GLY A 46 18.46 -11.90 -13.68
C GLY A 46 17.57 -11.33 -12.57
N ASP A 47 16.98 -10.17 -12.83
CA ASP A 47 16.05 -9.51 -11.91
C ASP A 47 14.78 -10.36 -11.82
N THR A 48 14.51 -10.90 -10.62
CA THR A 48 13.23 -11.54 -10.35
C THR A 48 12.32 -10.51 -9.70
N ALA A 49 11.08 -10.40 -10.19
CA ALA A 49 10.04 -9.61 -9.56
C ALA A 49 9.87 -9.95 -8.05
N GLU A 50 10.21 -11.19 -7.68
CA GLU A 50 10.27 -11.65 -6.30
C GLU A 50 11.37 -10.96 -5.48
N GLN A 51 12.59 -10.81 -6.01
CA GLN A 51 13.68 -10.12 -5.30
C GLN A 51 13.34 -8.65 -5.08
N THR A 52 12.82 -7.96 -6.09
CA THR A 52 12.37 -6.57 -5.97
C THR A 52 11.26 -6.43 -4.92
N LEU A 53 10.27 -7.33 -4.93
CA LEU A 53 9.19 -7.34 -3.95
C LEU A 53 9.72 -7.60 -2.53
N ASN A 54 10.63 -8.56 -2.37
CA ASN A 54 11.24 -8.89 -1.08
C ASN A 54 12.00 -7.70 -0.50
N THR A 55 12.77 -6.98 -1.32
CA THR A 55 13.46 -5.74 -0.90
C THR A 55 12.46 -4.65 -0.47
N GLN A 56 11.36 -4.46 -1.21
CA GLN A 56 10.31 -3.50 -0.83
C GLN A 56 9.65 -3.87 0.50
N ILE A 57 9.36 -5.17 0.72
CA ILE A 57 8.81 -5.68 1.97
C ILE A 57 9.80 -5.46 3.11
N SER A 58 11.07 -5.86 2.96
CA SER A 58 12.13 -5.67 3.97
C SER A 58 12.22 -4.21 4.40
N ASN A 59 12.25 -3.30 3.43
CA ASN A 59 12.31 -1.86 3.67
C ASN A 59 11.08 -1.33 4.40
N LEU A 60 9.88 -1.83 4.06
CA LEU A 60 8.63 -1.42 4.71
C LEU A 60 8.55 -1.88 6.17
N ILE A 61 8.97 -3.12 6.45
CA ILE A 61 8.89 -3.69 7.81
C ILE A 61 10.11 -3.34 8.67
N GLY A 62 11.17 -2.79 8.08
CA GLY A 62 12.39 -2.44 8.79
C GLY A 62 13.25 -3.65 9.18
N LYS A 63 13.10 -4.79 8.50
CA LYS A 63 13.75 -6.06 8.85
C LYS A 63 14.06 -6.91 7.62
N GLY A 64 15.23 -7.55 7.61
CA GLY A 64 15.63 -8.41 6.50
C GLY A 64 14.82 -9.69 6.45
N LEU A 65 14.25 -10.03 5.29
CA LEU A 65 13.45 -11.25 5.15
C LEU A 65 14.27 -12.53 5.39
N HIS A 66 15.57 -12.50 5.06
CA HIS A 66 16.51 -13.61 5.29
C HIS A 66 16.64 -14.00 6.77
N GLU A 67 16.40 -13.06 7.70
CA GLU A 67 16.45 -13.33 9.13
C GLU A 67 15.37 -14.36 9.51
N PHE A 68 14.19 -14.26 8.91
CA PHE A 68 13.11 -15.20 9.16
C PHE A 68 13.39 -16.58 8.56
N ASP A 69 14.08 -16.64 7.43
CA ASP A 69 14.47 -17.90 6.80
C ASP A 69 15.56 -18.61 7.62
N SER A 70 16.39 -17.84 8.31
CA SER A 70 17.48 -18.34 9.16
C SER A 70 17.02 -18.92 10.49
N LEU A 71 15.81 -18.58 10.97
CA LEU A 71 15.30 -19.02 12.28
C LEU A 71 15.09 -20.55 12.39
N LYS A 72 14.93 -21.26 11.26
CA LYS A 72 14.71 -22.74 11.21
C LYS A 72 13.67 -23.26 12.21
N ASN A 73 12.69 -22.44 12.57
CA ASN A 73 11.65 -22.77 13.54
C ASN A 73 10.39 -23.23 12.79
N THR A 74 9.89 -24.41 13.12
CA THR A 74 8.74 -25.04 12.46
C THR A 74 7.44 -24.28 12.66
N GLU A 75 7.19 -23.75 13.86
CA GLU A 75 6.01 -22.93 14.16
C GLU A 75 6.01 -21.64 13.35
N VAL A 76 7.17 -20.96 13.27
CA VAL A 76 7.33 -19.74 12.47
C VAL A 76 7.08 -20.03 10.98
N ASN A 77 7.62 -21.14 10.47
CA ASN A 77 7.44 -21.52 9.07
C ASN A 77 5.98 -21.88 8.74
N ASP A 78 5.30 -22.62 9.63
CA ASP A 78 3.88 -22.95 9.49
C ASP A 78 3.02 -21.68 9.51
N PHE A 79 3.29 -20.75 10.44
CA PHE A 79 2.61 -19.46 10.48
C PHE A 79 2.79 -18.66 9.18
N ARG A 80 4.02 -18.55 8.68
CA ARG A 80 4.33 -17.84 7.42
C ARG A 80 3.60 -18.46 6.24
N TRP A 81 3.57 -19.80 6.17
CA TRP A 81 2.85 -20.51 5.12
C TRP A 81 1.34 -20.28 5.20
N LYS A 82 0.73 -20.41 6.37
CA LYS A 82 -0.71 -20.14 6.58
C LYS A 82 -1.08 -18.70 6.23
N MET A 83 -0.25 -17.73 6.62
CA MET A 83 -0.50 -16.32 6.31
C MET A 83 -0.37 -16.02 4.81
N LYS A 84 0.57 -16.68 4.12
CA LYS A 84 0.66 -16.62 2.65
C LYS A 84 -0.62 -17.13 1.99
N MET A 85 -1.12 -18.29 2.43
CA MET A 85 -2.37 -18.86 1.90
C MET A 85 -3.56 -17.92 2.08
N LEU A 86 -3.69 -17.31 3.27
CA LEU A 86 -4.72 -16.29 3.53
C LEU A 86 -4.55 -15.06 2.61
N GLY A 87 -3.31 -14.59 2.45
CA GLY A 87 -3.00 -13.48 1.54
C GLY A 87 -3.39 -13.76 0.08
N ASP A 88 -3.09 -14.97 -0.40
CA ASP A 88 -3.43 -15.43 -1.75
C ASP A 88 -4.95 -15.55 -1.94
N GLU A 89 -5.67 -16.03 -0.93
CA GLU A 89 -7.13 -16.10 -0.93
C GLU A 89 -7.77 -14.71 -1.02
N VAL A 90 -7.33 -13.78 -0.17
CA VAL A 90 -7.83 -12.39 -0.19
C VAL A 90 -7.49 -11.71 -1.53
N ALA A 91 -6.29 -11.96 -2.07
CA ALA A 91 -5.90 -11.44 -3.38
C ALA A 91 -6.79 -11.97 -4.51
N ARG A 92 -7.08 -13.27 -4.51
CA ARG A 92 -7.98 -13.89 -5.49
C ARG A 92 -9.41 -13.34 -5.37
N SER A 93 -9.92 -13.20 -4.15
CA SER A 93 -11.23 -12.59 -3.89
C SER A 93 -11.31 -11.17 -4.45
N ARG A 94 -10.24 -10.37 -4.36
CA ARG A 94 -10.21 -9.03 -4.98
C ARG A 94 -10.23 -9.06 -6.50
N GLN A 95 -9.62 -10.07 -7.13
CA GLN A 95 -9.57 -10.17 -8.60
C GLN A 95 -10.97 -10.40 -9.19
N THR A 96 -11.81 -11.20 -8.52
CA THR A 96 -13.18 -11.53 -8.95
C THR A 96 -14.20 -10.43 -8.68
N LYS A 97 -13.84 -9.37 -7.96
CA LYS A 97 -14.73 -8.23 -7.67
C LYS A 97 -15.04 -7.40 -8.92
N SER A 98 -16.26 -6.86 -8.96
CA SER A 98 -16.67 -5.84 -9.91
C SER A 98 -15.82 -4.56 -9.75
N TRP A 99 -15.89 -3.68 -10.76
CA TRP A 99 -15.17 -2.41 -10.70
C TRP A 99 -15.58 -1.56 -9.49
N ILE A 100 -16.88 -1.48 -9.17
CA ILE A 100 -17.36 -0.69 -8.04
C ILE A 100 -16.86 -1.24 -6.70
N GLU A 101 -16.83 -2.56 -6.53
CA GLU A 101 -16.32 -3.19 -5.30
C GLU A 101 -14.80 -2.99 -5.16
N LYS A 102 -14.06 -2.93 -6.27
CA LYS A 102 -12.63 -2.59 -6.25
C LYS A 102 -12.41 -1.14 -5.83
N VAL A 103 -13.26 -0.22 -6.29
CA VAL A 103 -13.24 1.19 -5.86
C VAL A 103 -13.54 1.30 -4.36
N ILE A 104 -14.58 0.61 -3.87
CA ILE A 104 -14.94 0.60 -2.44
C ILE A 104 -13.81 -0.01 -1.58
N TYR A 105 -13.13 -1.04 -2.08
CA TYR A 105 -11.98 -1.61 -1.39
C TYR A 105 -10.81 -0.63 -1.28
N GLN A 106 -10.50 0.09 -2.36
CA GLN A 106 -9.41 1.09 -2.38
C GLN A 106 -9.75 2.36 -1.59
N PHE A 107 -11.03 2.77 -1.62
CA PHE A 107 -11.54 3.98 -1.01
C PHE A 107 -12.76 3.65 -0.14
N PRO A 108 -12.56 2.99 1.02
CA PRO A 108 -13.68 2.59 1.86
C PRO A 108 -14.42 3.82 2.39
N PRO A 109 -15.76 3.85 2.30
CA PRO A 109 -16.54 4.99 2.76
C PRO A 109 -16.42 5.11 4.28
N ARG A 110 -16.12 6.32 4.77
CA ARG A 110 -15.96 6.62 6.19
C ARG A 110 -17.30 6.95 6.83
N LEU A 111 -18.16 5.94 6.94
CA LEU A 111 -19.50 6.10 7.48
C LEU A 111 -19.49 6.05 9.01
N ALA A 112 -20.44 6.77 9.63
CA ALA A 112 -20.71 6.63 11.06
C ALA A 112 -21.28 5.24 11.37
N LYS A 113 -21.11 4.77 12.61
CA LYS A 113 -21.62 3.47 13.05
C LYS A 113 -23.15 3.41 13.11
N SER A 114 -23.79 4.55 13.34
CA SER A 114 -25.24 4.68 13.36
C SER A 114 -25.67 5.70 12.30
N PRO A 115 -26.80 5.49 11.61
CA PRO A 115 -27.43 6.51 10.77
C PRO A 115 -28.05 7.66 11.58
N ASP A 116 -28.19 7.51 12.90
CA ASP A 116 -28.82 8.52 13.75
C ASP A 116 -27.93 9.75 13.93
N LEU A 117 -28.49 10.92 13.70
CA LEU A 117 -27.82 12.18 13.95
C LEU A 117 -27.92 12.58 15.42
N PRO A 118 -26.80 12.93 16.08
CA PRO A 118 -26.84 13.50 17.42
C PRO A 118 -27.68 14.78 17.45
N GLN A 119 -28.43 15.01 18.53
CA GLN A 119 -29.30 16.17 18.68
C GLN A 119 -28.55 17.50 18.49
N SER A 120 -27.29 17.58 18.93
CA SER A 120 -26.42 18.74 18.77
C SER A 120 -26.09 19.10 17.32
N VAL A 121 -26.20 18.13 16.41
CA VAL A 121 -26.05 18.32 14.95
C VAL A 121 -27.39 18.65 14.33
N MET A 122 -28.46 17.94 14.72
CA MET A 122 -29.81 18.18 14.18
C MET A 122 -30.28 19.62 14.41
N THR A 123 -30.00 20.20 15.58
CA THR A 123 -30.37 21.60 15.90
C THR A 123 -29.64 22.64 15.03
N ARG A 124 -28.56 22.24 14.34
CA ARG A 124 -27.81 23.11 13.42
C ARG A 124 -28.30 23.02 11.98
N LEU A 125 -29.15 22.04 11.66
CA LEU A 125 -29.75 21.88 10.33
C LEU A 125 -30.93 22.85 10.19
N ARG A 126 -30.98 23.59 9.09
CA ARG A 126 -32.11 24.49 8.79
C ARG A 126 -33.22 23.67 8.13
N ASP A 127 -34.36 23.57 8.81
CA ASP A 127 -35.49 22.72 8.40
C ASP A 127 -35.09 21.25 8.14
N GLY A 128 -34.08 20.75 8.86
CA GLY A 128 -33.54 19.41 8.66
C GLY A 128 -32.76 19.23 7.35
N ASN A 129 -32.38 20.31 6.66
CA ASN A 129 -31.58 20.26 5.44
C ASN A 129 -30.13 20.66 5.69
N PHE A 130 -29.23 20.14 4.85
CA PHE A 130 -27.87 20.65 4.67
C PHE A 130 -27.66 21.10 3.23
N VAL A 131 -26.71 22.02 3.04
CA VAL A 131 -26.39 22.56 1.71
C VAL A 131 -25.15 21.86 1.19
N LEU A 132 -25.27 21.24 0.02
CA LEU A 132 -24.16 20.65 -0.73
C LEU A 132 -23.80 21.57 -1.89
N MET A 133 -22.53 21.93 -1.96
CA MET A 133 -21.97 22.71 -3.07
C MET A 133 -21.08 21.79 -3.91
N THR A 134 -21.38 21.65 -5.19
CA THR A 134 -20.58 20.86 -6.13
C THR A 134 -20.02 21.76 -7.22
N LYS A 135 -18.76 21.51 -7.60
CA LYS A 135 -18.06 22.25 -8.65
C LYS A 135 -17.30 21.28 -9.53
N PHE A 136 -17.46 21.41 -10.84
CA PHE A 136 -16.58 20.79 -11.82
C PHE A 136 -15.60 21.85 -12.36
N GLU A 137 -14.46 21.39 -12.85
CA GLU A 137 -13.32 22.25 -13.21
C GLU A 137 -13.69 23.39 -14.18
N ASN A 138 -14.70 23.17 -15.04
CA ASN A 138 -15.17 24.13 -16.05
C ASN A 138 -16.68 24.41 -15.98
N THR A 139 -17.33 24.25 -14.82
CA THR A 139 -18.76 24.58 -14.67
C THR A 139 -19.00 25.60 -13.58
N GLU A 140 -20.14 26.30 -13.67
CA GLU A 140 -20.68 27.05 -12.55
C GLU A 140 -20.93 26.12 -11.35
N VAL A 141 -20.90 26.72 -10.16
CA VAL A 141 -21.12 26.03 -8.91
C VAL A 141 -22.59 25.66 -8.78
N LEU A 142 -22.87 24.37 -8.59
CA LEU A 142 -24.21 23.89 -8.29
C LEU A 142 -24.41 23.82 -6.78
N ILE A 143 -25.50 24.42 -6.30
CA ILE A 143 -25.87 24.43 -4.88
C ILE A 143 -27.17 23.65 -4.73
N LEU A 144 -27.13 22.59 -3.94
CA LEU A 144 -28.26 21.72 -3.67
C LEU A 144 -28.58 21.74 -2.17
N SER A 145 -29.86 21.95 -1.83
CA SER A 145 -30.35 21.76 -0.46
C SER A 145 -30.86 20.33 -0.34
N ILE A 146 -30.20 19.51 0.49
CA ILE A 146 -30.49 18.09 0.65
C ILE A 146 -31.13 17.87 2.02
N LYS A 147 -32.28 17.19 2.03
CA LYS A 147 -32.95 16.79 3.26
C LYS A 147 -32.14 15.71 3.97
N CYS A 148 -31.88 15.93 5.25
CA CYS A 148 -31.20 14.97 6.11
C CYS A 148 -32.26 14.06 6.74
N ASP A 149 -32.61 12.98 6.04
CA ASP A 149 -33.48 11.94 6.56
C ASP A 149 -32.64 10.80 7.13
N SER A 150 -33.01 10.29 8.30
CA SER A 150 -32.42 9.07 8.86
C SER A 150 -32.74 7.90 7.94
N TYR A 151 -31.72 7.30 7.31
CA TYR A 151 -31.88 6.11 6.48
C TYR A 151 -32.40 4.97 7.35
N LYS A 152 -33.69 4.62 7.21
CA LYS A 152 -34.23 3.39 7.78
C LYS A 152 -33.84 2.26 6.85
N SER A 153 -32.83 1.49 7.25
CA SER A 153 -32.56 0.18 6.63
C SER A 153 -33.83 -0.66 6.77
N HIS A 154 -34.46 -0.99 5.64
CA HIS A 154 -35.41 -2.08 5.61
C HIS A 154 -34.59 -3.36 5.65
N ASP A 155 -34.63 -4.05 6.79
CA ASP A 155 -34.20 -5.44 6.92
C ASP A 155 -34.96 -6.35 5.92
#